data_AF-A0A1Q5LQG0-F1
#
_entry.id   AF-A0A1Q5LQG0-F1
#
_cell.length_a   1.000
_cell.length_b   1.000
_cell.length_c   1.000
_cell.angle_alpha   90.00
_cell.angle_beta   90.00
_cell.angle_gamma   90.00
#
_symmetry.space_group_name_H-M   'P 1'
#
loop_
_entity.id
_entity.type
_entity.pdbx_description
1 polymer ?
#
loop_
_entity_poly.entity_id
_entity_poly.type
_entity_poly.pdbx_seq_one_letter_code
_entity_poly.pdbx_strand_id
1 'polypeptide(L)'
;LVQHWLGTNGMQRRIPDYLAVEGLTTLNTLSTVFSFLLGMSMLPFFYNLWKTAKYGEPVGVDDPWGYGRSLEWATSCPPPRHNFVELPRIRSESPAFDLHHPSESVRELSVR
;
A
#
# COMPACT_ATOMS: atom_id res chain seq x y z
N LEU A 1 -9.70 -6.09 -17.56
CA LEU A 1 -10.24 -7.02 -18.59
C LEU A 1 -11.50 -6.49 -19.27
N VAL A 2 -12.62 -6.23 -18.58
CA VAL A 2 -13.87 -5.71 -19.21
C VAL A 2 -13.62 -4.44 -20.04
N GLN A 3 -12.91 -3.45 -19.48
CA GLN A 3 -12.57 -2.21 -20.19
C GLN A 3 -11.58 -2.41 -21.36
N HIS A 4 -10.77 -3.49 -21.34
CA HIS A 4 -9.89 -3.79 -22.47
C HIS A 4 -10.72 -4.32 -23.66
N TRP A 5 -11.65 -5.22 -23.38
CA TRP A 5 -12.60 -5.73 -24.38
C TRP A 5 -13.52 -4.64 -24.91
N LEU A 6 -13.98 -3.74 -24.05
CA LEU A 6 -14.79 -2.58 -24.44
C LEU A 6 -14.05 -1.66 -25.42
N GLY A 7 -12.76 -1.41 -25.16
CA GLY A 7 -11.89 -0.63 -26.05
C GLY A 7 -11.66 -1.29 -27.40
N THR A 8 -11.46 -2.61 -27.44
CA THR A 8 -11.34 -3.35 -28.71
C THR A 8 -12.63 -3.40 -29.52
N ASN A 9 -13.79 -3.31 -28.86
CA ASN A 9 -15.11 -3.24 -29.51
C ASN A 9 -15.46 -1.81 -29.99
N GLY A 10 -14.51 -0.87 -29.97
CA GLY A 10 -14.66 0.44 -30.60
C GLY A 10 -15.10 1.58 -29.67
N MET A 11 -15.25 1.33 -28.36
CA MET A 11 -15.58 2.41 -27.41
C MET A 11 -14.37 3.31 -27.15
N GLN A 12 -14.43 4.55 -27.64
CA GLN A 12 -13.41 5.56 -27.40
C GLN A 12 -13.51 6.12 -25.98
N ARG A 13 -12.39 6.59 -25.42
CA ARG A 13 -12.35 7.22 -24.09
C ARG A 13 -13.09 8.57 -24.09
N ARG A 14 -13.66 8.94 -22.94
CA ARG A 14 -14.32 10.24 -22.68
C ARG A 14 -15.61 10.49 -23.48
N ILE A 15 -16.27 9.42 -23.92
CA ILE A 15 -17.57 9.51 -24.57
C ILE A 15 -18.67 9.42 -23.51
N PRO A 16 -19.60 10.39 -23.43
CA PRO A 16 -20.65 10.42 -22.42
C PRO A 16 -21.86 9.51 -22.73
N ASP A 17 -22.12 9.22 -24.01
CA ASP A 17 -23.26 8.44 -24.48
C ASP A 17 -22.90 7.48 -25.63
N TYR A 18 -23.63 6.36 -25.74
CA TYR A 18 -23.43 5.36 -26.79
C TYR A 18 -24.79 4.79 -27.23
N LEU A 19 -24.88 4.27 -28.46
CA LEU A 19 -26.14 3.74 -28.99
C LEU A 19 -26.40 2.32 -28.46
N ALA A 20 -27.64 2.02 -28.09
CA ALA A 20 -28.01 0.69 -27.57
C ALA A 20 -27.78 -0.45 -28.59
N VAL A 21 -27.76 -0.14 -29.88
CA VAL A 21 -27.53 -1.08 -30.99
C VAL A 21 -26.07 -1.59 -31.02
N GLU A 22 -25.14 -0.89 -30.38
CA GLU A 22 -23.69 -1.20 -30.41
C GLU A 22 -23.30 -2.36 -29.48
N GLY A 23 -24.23 -2.89 -28.67
CA GLY A 23 -23.98 -4.05 -27.80
C GLY A 23 -23.04 -3.78 -26.61
N LEU A 24 -22.62 -2.53 -26.41
CA LEU A 24 -21.68 -2.11 -25.35
C LEU A 24 -22.33 -2.02 -23.95
N THR A 25 -23.67 -2.06 -23.88
CA THR A 25 -24.45 -1.89 -22.65
C THR A 25 -24.06 -2.90 -21.57
N THR A 26 -23.96 -4.19 -21.91
CA THR A 26 -23.69 -5.25 -20.92
C THR A 26 -22.33 -5.07 -20.24
N LEU A 27 -21.29 -4.72 -21.01
CA LEU A 27 -19.94 -4.52 -20.49
C LEU A 27 -19.83 -3.25 -19.65
N ASN A 28 -20.52 -2.17 -20.05
CA ASN A 28 -20.61 -0.94 -19.26
C ASN A 28 -21.39 -1.15 -17.96
N THR A 29 -22.52 -1.86 -17.98
CA THR A 29 -23.29 -2.19 -16.77
C THR A 29 -22.45 -3.02 -15.80
N LEU A 30 -21.76 -4.05 -16.30
CA LEU A 30 -20.87 -4.87 -15.47
C LEU A 30 -19.76 -4.00 -14.83
N SER A 31 -19.13 -3.13 -15.62
CA SER A 31 -18.12 -2.21 -15.10
C SER A 31 -18.68 -1.29 -14.01
N THR A 32 -19.89 -0.78 -14.17
CA THR A 32 -20.56 0.08 -13.17
C THR A 32 -20.83 -0.66 -11.87
N VAL A 33 -21.32 -1.90 -11.94
CA VAL A 33 -21.55 -2.74 -10.74
C VAL A 33 -20.27 -2.92 -9.95
N PHE A 34 -19.16 -3.25 -10.61
CA PHE A 34 -17.87 -3.42 -9.94
C PHE A 34 -17.26 -2.09 -9.48
N SER A 35 -17.52 -0.97 -10.15
CA SER A 35 -17.13 0.35 -9.66
C SER A 35 -17.84 0.71 -8.36
N PHE A 36 -19.15 0.40 -8.24
CA PHE A 36 -19.86 0.56 -6.97
C PHE A 36 -19.36 -0.40 -5.90
N LEU A 37 -19.06 -1.65 -6.25
CA LEU A 37 -18.46 -2.60 -5.32
C LEU A 37 -17.10 -2.12 -4.81
N LEU A 38 -16.26 -1.58 -5.69
CA LEU A 38 -14.98 -0.97 -5.33
C LEU A 38 -15.19 0.25 -4.42
N GLY A 39 -16.17 1.10 -4.71
CA GLY A 39 -16.56 2.21 -3.84
C GLY A 39 -17.00 1.73 -2.45
N MET A 40 -17.83 0.69 -2.39
CA MET A 40 -18.27 0.08 -1.13
C MET A 40 -17.12 -0.57 -0.35
N SER A 41 -16.07 -1.06 -1.03
CA SER A 41 -14.88 -1.62 -0.38
C SER A 41 -14.11 -0.59 0.46
N MET A 42 -14.35 0.71 0.26
CA MET A 42 -13.78 1.77 1.08
C MET A 42 -14.41 1.85 2.48
N LEU A 43 -15.64 1.34 2.67
CA LEU A 43 -16.31 1.34 3.97
C LEU A 43 -15.56 0.52 5.04
N PRO A 44 -15.18 -0.75 4.82
CA PRO A 44 -14.39 -1.49 5.79
C PRO A 44 -12.99 -0.88 6.00
N PHE A 45 -12.40 -0.24 4.99
CA PHE A 45 -11.14 0.49 5.14
C PHE A 45 -11.27 1.66 6.12
N PHE A 46 -12.27 2.53 5.94
CA PHE A 46 -12.51 3.65 6.87
C PHE A 46 -12.90 3.17 8.27
N TYR A 47 -13.69 2.10 8.36
CA TYR A 47 -14.02 1.51 9.65
C TYR A 47 -12.77 1.00 10.37
N ASN A 48 -11.87 0.32 9.66
CA ASN A 48 -10.61 -0.16 10.23
C ASN A 48 -9.72 1.02 10.69
N LEU A 49 -9.58 2.06 9.87
CA LEU A 49 -8.83 3.26 10.21
C LEU A 49 -9.40 3.95 11.48
N TRP A 50 -10.72 4.13 11.55
CA TRP A 50 -11.36 4.73 12.72
C TRP A 50 -11.19 3.89 13.98
N LYS A 51 -11.38 2.56 13.85
CA LYS A 51 -11.26 1.64 14.98
C LYS A 51 -9.83 1.58 15.51
N THR A 52 -8.83 1.47 14.64
CA THR A 52 -7.42 1.39 15.04
C THR A 52 -6.87 2.72 15.55
N ALA A 53 -7.31 3.85 14.99
CA ALA A 53 -6.92 5.17 15.49
C ALA A 53 -7.43 5.46 16.91
N LYS A 54 -8.62 4.97 17.27
CA LYS A 54 -9.25 5.25 18.58
C LYS A 54 -9.04 4.14 19.63
N TYR A 55 -8.99 2.89 19.21
CA TYR A 55 -8.96 1.71 20.08
C TYR A 55 -7.85 0.72 19.73
N GLY A 56 -6.94 1.07 18.82
CA GLY A 56 -5.83 0.20 18.45
C GLY A 56 -4.86 -0.03 19.61
N GLU A 57 -4.21 -1.19 19.61
CA GLU A 57 -3.15 -1.50 20.56
C GLU A 57 -1.90 -0.67 20.21
N PRO A 58 -1.33 0.08 21.18
CA PRO A 58 -0.11 0.82 20.95
C PRO A 58 1.06 -0.14 20.75
N VAL A 59 1.86 0.11 19.72
CA VAL A 59 3.07 -0.64 19.41
C VAL A 59 4.18 -0.19 20.37
N GLY A 60 4.76 -1.11 21.14
CA GLY A 60 5.84 -0.83 22.09
C GLY A 60 7.26 -1.10 21.55
N VAL A 61 7.39 -1.30 20.23
CA VAL A 61 8.63 -1.65 19.53
C VAL A 61 8.91 -0.67 18.39
N ASP A 62 10.17 -0.53 18.01
CA ASP A 62 10.59 0.36 16.91
C ASP A 62 10.16 -0.19 15.54
N ASP A 63 10.18 -1.51 15.37
CA ASP A 63 9.75 -2.20 14.14
C ASP A 63 8.60 -3.20 14.40
N PRO A 64 7.33 -2.82 14.13
CA PRO A 64 6.19 -3.73 14.25
C PRO A 64 6.15 -4.84 13.20
N TRP A 65 6.89 -4.72 12.10
CA TRP A 65 6.89 -5.68 10.99
C TRP A 65 8.09 -6.64 11.03
N GLY A 66 9.05 -6.39 11.91
CA GLY A 66 10.19 -7.23 12.25
C GLY A 66 11.39 -7.10 11.31
N TYR A 67 11.17 -6.87 10.01
CA TYR A 67 12.23 -6.81 8.99
C TYR A 67 12.21 -5.49 8.18
N GLY A 68 11.90 -4.39 8.84
CA GLY A 68 12.02 -3.03 8.31
C GLY A 68 13.46 -2.71 7.90
N ARG A 69 13.62 -2.05 6.74
CA ARG A 69 14.95 -1.82 6.12
C ARG A 69 15.41 -0.38 6.22
N SER A 70 14.54 0.54 5.82
CA SER A 70 14.76 1.99 5.83
C SER A 70 14.95 2.53 7.24
N LEU A 71 15.55 3.72 7.35
CA LEU A 71 15.79 4.43 8.61
C LEU A 71 14.52 4.68 9.45
N GLU A 72 13.35 4.69 8.83
CA GLU A 72 12.06 4.90 9.52
C GLU A 72 11.75 3.80 10.55
N TRP A 73 12.35 2.61 10.40
CA TRP A 73 12.17 1.48 11.32
C TRP A 73 13.25 1.40 12.41
N ALA A 74 14.13 2.40 12.48
CA ALA A 74 15.14 2.51 13.54
C ALA A 74 14.76 3.56 14.62
N THR A 75 13.55 4.10 14.55
CA THR A 75 13.02 5.06 15.53
C THR A 75 11.76 4.51 16.19
N SER A 76 11.37 5.09 17.32
CA SER A 76 10.22 4.64 18.09
C SER A 76 8.90 4.81 17.32
N CYS A 77 7.91 3.96 17.65
CA CYS A 77 6.54 4.08 17.15
C CYS A 77 5.62 4.55 18.30
N PRO A 78 5.15 5.80 18.35
CA PRO A 78 5.31 6.90 17.38
C PRO A 78 6.67 7.60 17.44
N PRO A 79 7.10 8.25 16.34
CA PRO A 79 8.39 8.92 16.29
C PRO A 79 8.41 10.19 17.18
N PRO A 80 9.57 10.54 17.77
CA PRO A 80 9.73 11.76 18.54
C PRO A 80 9.63 13.01 17.66
N ARG A 81 9.42 14.18 18.27
CA ARG A 81 9.24 15.47 17.56
C ARG A 81 10.36 15.79 16.55
N HIS A 82 11.58 15.36 16.83
CA HIS A 82 12.76 15.56 15.97
C HIS A 82 13.20 14.29 15.25
N ASN A 83 12.26 13.38 14.99
CA ASN A 83 12.38 12.09 14.26
C ASN A 83 13.27 11.03 14.91
N PHE A 84 14.45 11.37 15.42
CA PHE A 84 15.41 10.40 15.96
C PHE A 84 15.94 10.83 17.33
N VAL A 85 16.10 9.85 18.23
CA VAL A 85 16.87 10.03 19.47
C VAL A 85 18.35 9.74 19.21
N GLU A 86 18.62 8.65 18.51
CA GLU A 86 19.95 8.24 18.06
C GLU A 86 19.89 7.79 16.60
N LEU A 87 20.93 8.06 15.83
CA LEU A 87 21.04 7.62 14.44
C LEU A 87 21.90 6.37 14.34
N PRO A 88 21.42 5.27 13.73
CA PRO A 88 22.23 4.09 13.51
C PRO A 88 23.32 4.36 12.47
N ARG A 89 24.42 3.62 12.56
CA ARG A 89 25.51 3.73 11.59
C ARG A 89 25.09 3.15 10.24
N ILE A 90 25.00 4.01 9.23
CA ILE A 90 24.61 3.62 7.86
C ILE A 90 25.81 2.94 7.17
N ARG A 91 25.63 1.66 6.80
CA ARG A 91 26.64 0.85 6.08
C ARG A 91 26.12 0.23 4.79
N SER A 92 24.80 0.18 4.62
CA SER A 92 24.09 -0.37 3.46
C SER A 92 22.86 0.48 3.13
N GLU A 93 22.10 0.09 2.11
CA GLU A 93 20.77 0.64 1.82
C GLU A 93 19.69 0.25 2.85
N SER A 94 19.98 -0.71 3.74
CA SER A 94 19.05 -1.24 4.74
C SER A 94 19.56 -1.04 6.17
N PRO A 95 19.73 0.22 6.63
CA PRO A 95 20.35 0.53 7.91
C PRO A 95 19.57 0.05 9.15
N ALA A 96 18.23 0.00 9.12
CA ALA A 96 17.45 -0.52 10.25
C ALA A 96 17.56 -2.05 10.35
N PHE A 97 17.59 -2.72 9.21
CA PHE A 97 17.79 -4.17 9.15
C PHE A 97 19.18 -4.55 9.67
N ASP A 98 20.23 -3.83 9.27
CA ASP A 98 21.60 -4.07 9.73
C ASP A 98 21.75 -3.93 11.25
N LEU A 99 20.99 -3.00 11.85
CA LEU A 99 20.95 -2.78 13.28
C LEU A 99 20.25 -3.94 14.01
N HIS A 100 19.10 -4.38 13.52
CA HIS A 100 18.28 -5.41 14.16
C HIS A 100 18.77 -6.84 13.88
N HIS A 101 19.44 -7.06 12.74
CA HIS A 101 19.89 -8.38 12.25
C HIS A 101 21.38 -8.37 11.86
N PRO A 102 22.31 -8.17 12.82
CA PRO A 102 23.73 -8.03 12.53
C PRO A 102 24.38 -9.29 11.94
N SER A 103 23.88 -10.49 12.25
CA SER A 103 24.39 -11.75 11.69
C SER A 103 24.01 -11.93 10.22
N GLU A 104 22.83 -11.46 9.82
CA GLU A 104 22.32 -11.60 8.45
C GLU A 104 22.88 -10.50 7.54
N SER A 105 23.04 -9.28 8.05
CA SER A 105 23.62 -8.17 7.29
C SER A 105 25.08 -8.43 6.89
N VAL A 106 25.88 -9.01 7.79
CA VAL A 106 27.26 -9.42 7.47
C VAL A 106 27.29 -10.47 6.36
N ARG A 107 26.33 -11.39 6.35
CA ARG A 107 26.21 -12.40 5.29
C ARG A 107 25.83 -11.77 3.95
N GLU A 108 24.90 -10.82 3.93
CA GLU A 108 24.48 -10.14 2.71
C GLU A 108 25.60 -9.28 2.12
N LEU A 109 26.33 -8.54 2.96
CA LEU A 109 27.48 -7.74 2.55
C LEU A 109 28.65 -8.60 2.05
N SER A 110 28.79 -9.83 2.52
CA SER A 110 29.82 -10.76 2.04
C SER A 110 29.52 -11.38 0.67
N VAL A 111 28.26 -11.34 0.21
CA VAL A 111 27.84 -11.94 -1.06
C VAL A 111 27.85 -10.94 -2.21
N ARG A 112 27.88 -9.63 -1.89
CA ARG A 112 27.99 -8.53 -2.85
C ARG A 112 29.44 -8.22 -3.16
#